data_AF-A0A1Y0H0Y9-F1
#
_entry.id   AF-A0A1Y0H0Y9-F1
#
_cell.length_a   1.000
_cell.length_b   1.000
_cell.length_c   1.000
_cell.angle_alpha   90.00
_cell.angle_beta   90.00
_cell.angle_gamma   90.00
#
_symmetry.space_group_name_H-M   'P 1'
#
loop_
_entity.id
_entity.type
_entity.pdbx_description
1 polymer ?
#
loop_
_entity_poly.entity_id
_entity_poly.type
_entity_poly.pdbx_seq_one_letter_code
_entity_poly.pdbx_strand_id
1 'polypeptide(L)' 'MSVMHEMDCSDAVAKMCDFLDRELSAEEIAMVERHLAECGGCRNAFRWEGSVISLMKQCAQEKAPEGLIGRLMDGLD' A
#
# COMPACT_ATOMS: atom_id res chain seq x y z
N MET A 1 -0.26 -13.17 30.48
CA MET A 1 -0.04 -11.71 30.53
C MET A 1 0.16 -11.26 29.10
N SER A 2 -0.89 -10.69 28.48
CA SER A 2 -0.86 -10.25 27.10
C SER A 2 -0.01 -8.99 27.01
N VAL A 3 1.07 -9.05 26.24
CA VAL A 3 1.80 -7.85 25.84
C VAL A 3 0.85 -7.07 24.94
N MET A 4 0.53 -5.83 25.32
CA MET A 4 -0.09 -4.84 24.46
C MET A 4 0.85 -4.59 23.28
N HIS A 5 0.72 -5.37 22.22
CA HIS A 5 1.38 -5.09 20.95
C HIS A 5 0.52 -4.09 20.19
N GLU A 6 1.13 -2.97 19.80
CA GLU A 6 0.51 -1.86 19.07
C GLU A 6 -0.09 -2.30 17.72
N MET A 7 0.26 -3.48 17.21
CA MET A 7 -0.33 -4.13 16.04
C MET A 7 -0.03 -5.63 16.03
N ASP A 8 -1.06 -6.47 15.91
CA ASP A 8 -0.89 -7.92 15.78
C ASP A 8 -0.90 -8.40 14.31
N CYS A 9 -0.71 -9.71 14.10
CA CYS A 9 -0.68 -10.28 12.74
C CYS A 9 -2.03 -10.12 12.01
N SER A 10 -3.15 -10.19 12.72
CA SER A 10 -4.49 -10.03 12.15
C SER A 10 -4.69 -8.59 11.71
N ASP A 11 -4.28 -7.62 12.54
CA ASP A 11 -4.33 -6.20 12.21
C ASP A 11 -3.45 -5.85 11.01
N ALA A 12 -2.23 -6.41 10.96
CA ALA A 12 -1.30 -6.20 9.85
C ALA A 12 -1.86 -6.76 8.53
N VAL A 13 -2.48 -7.95 8.56
CA VAL A 13 -3.11 -8.54 7.37
C VAL A 13 -4.36 -7.75 6.95
N ALA A 14 -5.16 -7.27 7.89
CA ALA A 14 -6.33 -6.45 7.58
C ALA A 14 -5.96 -5.13 6.89
N LYS A 15 -4.85 -4.50 7.31
CA LYS A 15 -4.33 -3.26 6.70
C LYS A 15 -3.45 -3.49 5.46
N MET A 16 -3.30 -4.73 5.00
CA MET A 16 -2.38 -5.07 3.91
C MET A 16 -2.76 -4.40 2.60
N CYS A 17 -4.03 -4.45 2.20
CA CYS A 17 -4.51 -3.80 0.97
C CYS A 17 -4.30 -2.28 1.02
N ASP A 18 -4.72 -1.64 2.10
CA ASP A 18 -4.59 -0.18 2.28
C ASP A 18 -3.11 0.26 2.29
N PHE A 19 -2.22 -0.53 2.91
CA PHE A 19 -0.78 -0.27 2.90
C PHE A 19 -0.20 -0.31 1.48
N LEU A 20 -0.67 -1.29 0.71
CA LEU A 20 -0.25 -1.57 -0.65
C LEU A 20 -0.77 -0.53 -1.66
N ASP A 21 -1.98 -0.04 -1.45
CA ASP A 21 -2.62 1.03 -2.22
C ASP A 21 -2.17 2.43 -1.79
N ARG A 22 -1.34 2.53 -0.74
CA ARG A 22 -0.83 3.79 -0.14
C ARG A 22 -1.94 4.68 0.44
N GLU A 23 -2.98 4.06 0.97
CA GLU A 23 -4.12 4.74 1.58
C GLU A 23 -3.96 4.90 3.11
N LEU A 24 -2.95 4.25 3.70
CA LEU A 24 -2.63 4.39 5.12
C LEU A 24 -1.97 5.73 5.45
N SER A 25 -2.25 6.22 6.66
CA SER A 25 -1.51 7.34 7.24
C SER A 25 -0.05 6.99 7.53
N ALA A 26 0.80 8.00 7.70
CA ALA A 26 2.22 7.80 8.01
C ALA A 26 2.44 7.01 9.32
N GLU A 27 1.56 7.19 10.30
CA GLU A 27 1.61 6.47 11.58
C GLU A 27 1.29 4.98 11.38
N GLU A 28 0.25 4.67 10.61
CA GLU A 28 -0.15 3.30 10.28
C GLU A 28 0.89 2.57 9.44
N ILE A 29 1.51 3.26 8.49
CA ILE A 29 2.64 2.74 7.72
C ILE A 29 3.78 2.31 8.67
N ALA A 30 4.16 3.18 9.62
CA ALA A 30 5.22 2.87 10.57
C ALA A 30 4.88 1.69 11.50
N MET A 31 3.61 1.51 11.86
CA MET A 31 3.16 0.34 12.63
C MET A 31 3.27 -0.95 11.82
N VAL A 32 2.80 -0.95 10.57
CA VAL A 32 2.89 -2.11 9.67
C VAL A 32 4.35 -2.47 9.39
N GLU A 33 5.20 -1.49 9.08
CA GLU A 33 6.63 -1.71 8.82
C GLU A 33 7.36 -2.34 10.01
N ARG A 34 7.09 -1.84 11.22
CA ARG A 34 7.63 -2.40 12.47
C ARG A 34 7.18 -3.84 12.67
N HIS A 35 5.90 -4.14 12.46
CA HIS A 35 5.40 -5.51 12.53
C HIS A 35 6.08 -6.43 11.49
N LEU A 36 6.23 -5.97 10.25
CA LEU A 36 6.89 -6.74 9.19
C LEU A 36 8.38 -6.97 9.48
N ALA A 37 9.05 -6.05 10.20
CA ALA A 37 10.44 -6.20 10.63
C ALA A 37 10.62 -7.35 11.66
N GLU A 38 9.60 -7.62 12.47
CA GLU A 38 9.64 -8.62 13.54
C GLU A 38 8.93 -9.94 13.17
N CYS A 39 7.96 -9.91 12.25
CA CYS A 39 7.17 -11.08 11.84
C CYS A 39 7.52 -11.56 10.42
N GLY A 40 8.28 -12.67 10.35
CA GLY A 40 8.62 -13.31 9.07
C GLY A 40 7.41 -13.89 8.32
N GLY A 41 6.36 -14.32 9.02
CA GLY A 41 5.13 -14.84 8.44
C GLY A 41 4.37 -13.77 7.65
N CYS A 42 4.11 -12.62 8.28
CA CYS A 42 3.49 -11.47 7.62
C CYS A 42 4.36 -10.93 6.50
N ARG A 43 5.69 -10.87 6.67
CA ARG A 43 6.60 -10.46 5.59
C ARG A 43 6.50 -11.34 4.35
N ASN A 44 6.36 -12.66 4.54
CA ASN A 44 6.19 -13.58 3.43
C ASN A 44 4.83 -13.40 2.73
N ALA A 45 3.76 -13.17 3.50
CA ALA A 45 2.44 -12.87 2.96
C ALA A 45 2.43 -11.57 2.13
N PHE A 46 3.01 -10.49 2.68
CA PHE A 46 3.09 -9.18 2.00
C PHE A 46 3.96 -9.20 0.73
N ARG A 47 5.03 -10.02 0.69
CA ARG A 47 5.88 -10.16 -0.51
C ARG A 47 5.11 -10.72 -1.71
N TRP A 48 4.15 -11.61 -1.47
CA TRP A 48 3.32 -12.17 -2.53
C TRP A 48 2.42 -11.09 -3.14
N GLU A 49 1.76 -10.32 -2.28
CA GLU A 49 0.85 -9.26 -2.69
C GLU A 49 1.57 -8.08 -3.38
N GLY A 50 2.76 -7.71 -2.91
CA GLY A 50 3.58 -6.67 -3.55
C GLY A 50 3.99 -7.01 -5.00
N SER A 51 4.10 -8.30 -5.33
CA SER A 51 4.37 -8.75 -6.71
C SER A 51 3.15 -8.55 -7.61
N VAL A 52 1.93 -8.73 -7.08
CA VAL A 52 0.67 -8.50 -7.79
C VAL A 52 0.49 -7.02 -8.11
N ILE A 53 0.82 -6.12 -7.20
CA ILE A 53 0.72 -4.67 -7.43
C ILE A 53 1.80 -4.16 -8.37
N SER A 54 3.00 -4.72 -8.30
CA SER A 54 4.03 -4.40 -9.30
C SER A 54 3.55 -4.77 -10.71
N LEU A 55 2.93 -5.94 -10.86
CA LEU A 55 2.29 -6.37 -12.11
C LEU A 55 1.15 -5.44 -12.53
N MET A 56 0.25 -5.06 -11.62
CA MET A 56 -0.82 -4.10 -11.92
C MET A 56 -0.27 -2.74 -12.33
N LYS A 57 0.76 -2.22 -11.66
CA LYS A 57 1.40 -0.94 -12.03
C LYS A 57 2.05 -1.00 -13.41
N GLN A 58 2.64 -2.13 -13.79
CA GLN A 58 3.15 -2.33 -15.14
C GLN A 58 2.04 -2.37 -16.19
N CYS A 59 0.88 -2.96 -15.89
CA CYS A 59 -0.29 -2.94 -16.77
C CYS A 59 -0.98 -1.56 -16.82
N ALA A 60 -0.96 -0.80 -15.72
CA ALA A 60 -1.59 0.50 -15.60
C ALA A 60 -0.74 1.67 -16.14
N GLN A 61 0.49 1.40 -16.61
CA GLN A 61 1.38 2.38 -17.25
C GLN A 61 0.94 2.75 -18.69
N GLU A 62 -0.37 2.91 -18.92
CA GLU A 62 -0.86 3.65 -20.08
C GLU A 62 -0.48 5.12 -19.89
N LYS A 63 0.40 5.65 -20.74
CA LYS A 63 0.75 7.08 -20.70
C LYS A 63 -0.52 7.89 -20.97
N ALA A 64 -0.79 8.86 -20.10
CA ALA A 64 -1.84 9.84 -20.36
C ALA A 64 -1.61 10.47 -21.75
N PRO A 65 -2.64 10.53 -22.61
CA PRO A 65 -2.50 11.12 -23.94
C PRO A 65 -2.01 12.56 -23.87
N GLU A 66 -1.16 12.95 -24.81
CA GLU A 66 -0.60 14.30 -24.88
C GLU A 66 -1.74 15.34 -24.94
N GLY A 67 -1.64 16.37 -24.11
CA GLY A 67 -2.65 17.43 -24.01
C GLY A 67 -3.81 17.14 -23.06
N LEU A 68 -3.89 15.97 -22.40
CA LEU A 68 -4.93 15.68 -21.41
C LEU A 68 -4.91 16.67 -20.23
N ILE A 69 -3.73 17.00 -19.72
CA ILE A 69 -3.56 17.98 -18.62
C ILE A 69 -4.06 19.36 -19.04
N GLY A 70 -3.75 19.79 -20.27
CA GLY A 70 -4.22 21.08 -20.79
C GLY A 70 -5.74 21.15 -20.85
N ARG A 71 -6.40 20.10 -21.33
CA ARG A 71 -7.87 20.01 -21.39
C ARG A 71 -8.53 19.96 -20.01
N LEU A 72 -7.89 19.34 -19.02
CA LEU A 72 -8.38 19.31 -17.64
C LEU A 72 -8.26 20.68 -16.97
N MET A 73 -7.15 21.39 -17.20
CA MET A 73 -6.94 22.74 -16.66
C MET A 73 -7.93 23.75 -17.26
N ASP A 74 -8.23 23.64 -18.56
CA ASP A 74 -9.16 24.52 -19.26
C ASP A 74 -10.61 24.38 -18.75
N GLY A 75 -11.00 23.17 -18.32
CA GLY A 75 -12.35 22.88 -17.81
C GLY A 75 -12.54 23.13 -16.31
N LEU A 76 -11.49 23.55 -15.59
CA LEU A 76 -11.53 23.87 -14.16
C LEU A 76 -11.60 25.39 -13.89
N ASP A 77 -11.70 26.20 -14.94
CA ASP A 77 -11.93 27.65 -14.89
C ASP A 77 -13.43 27.98 -14.95
#